data_AF-A0A3T0Y7P1-F1
#
_entry.id   AF-A0A3T0Y7P1-F1
#
_cell.length_a   1.000
_cell.length_b   1.000
_cell.length_c   1.000
_cell.angle_alpha   90.00
_cell.angle_beta   90.00
_cell.angle_gamma   90.00
#
_symmetry.space_group_name_H-M   'P 1'
#
loop_
_entity.id
_entity.type
_entity.pdbx_description
1 polymer ?
#
loop_
_entity_poly.entity_id
_entity_poly.type
_entity_poly.pdbx_seq_one_letter_code
_entity_poly.pdbx_strand_id
1 'polypeptide(L)'
;MGPGPFTGLRAGLVTARTLGFVWNVPLHGVMSLDALALDAAAGEVLPAGRRFLVGTDARRGEVYWAEYRMPADGGSLPELLDGPHVGAAAALPEGRPLVGRAAGLYPDVVDGVPAFASSDPDAAALGRVARLHLLAGKELRDTSPLYLRESDARVPGQRKRATA
;
A
#
# COMPACT_ATOMS: atom_id res chain seq x y z
N MET A 1 -4.31 -2.69 6.21
CA MET A 1 -4.52 -4.04 5.61
C MET A 1 -3.34 -4.59 4.85
N GLY A 2 -2.27 -3.81 4.65
CA GLY A 2 -1.27 -4.14 3.65
C GLY A 2 -1.67 -3.55 2.29
N PRO A 3 -0.91 -3.85 1.22
CA PRO A 3 0.25 -4.72 1.22
C PRO A 3 1.43 -4.19 2.07
N GLY A 4 2.25 -5.10 2.62
CA GLY A 4 3.38 -4.76 3.49
C GLY A 4 4.03 -5.99 4.14
N PRO A 5 5.10 -5.83 4.92
CA PRO A 5 5.84 -6.93 5.53
C PRO A 5 4.96 -7.79 6.46
N PHE A 6 5.06 -9.11 6.31
CA PHE A 6 4.18 -10.09 6.96
C PHE A 6 4.15 -9.99 8.48
N THR A 7 5.31 -9.90 9.14
CA THR A 7 5.43 -9.85 10.60
C THR A 7 4.79 -8.60 11.17
N GLY A 8 5.10 -7.43 10.60
CA GLY A 8 4.54 -6.15 11.04
C GLY A 8 3.04 -6.06 10.82
N LEU A 9 2.56 -6.55 9.66
CA LEU A 9 1.14 -6.55 9.33
C LEU A 9 0.32 -7.42 10.29
N ARG A 10 0.80 -8.63 10.61
CA ARG A 10 0.13 -9.54 11.55
C ARG A 10 0.05 -8.95 12.95
N ALA A 11 1.17 -8.46 13.47
CA ALA A 11 1.21 -7.84 14.79
C ALA A 11 0.25 -6.64 14.87
N GLY A 12 0.29 -5.75 13.88
CA GLY A 12 -0.59 -4.58 13.83
C GLY A 12 -2.07 -4.94 13.75
N LEU A 13 -2.45 -5.93 12.93
CA LEU A 13 -3.85 -6.36 12.80
C LEU A 13 -4.38 -7.01 14.08
N VAL A 14 -3.59 -7.85 14.74
CA VAL A 14 -3.98 -8.45 16.03
C VAL A 14 -4.17 -7.36 17.08
N THR A 15 -3.22 -6.43 17.18
CA THR A 15 -3.34 -5.28 18.11
C THR A 15 -4.60 -4.47 17.83
N ALA A 16 -4.84 -4.09 16.58
CA ALA A 16 -6.02 -3.30 16.20
C ALA A 16 -7.34 -4.02 16.51
N ARG A 17 -7.43 -5.33 16.19
CA ARG A 17 -8.61 -6.17 16.49
C ARG A 17 -8.87 -6.28 17.99
N THR A 18 -7.83 -6.51 18.79
CA THR A 18 -7.96 -6.57 20.25
C THR A 18 -8.44 -5.23 20.82
N LEU A 19 -7.88 -4.11 20.36
CA LEU A 19 -8.32 -2.78 20.80
C LEU A 19 -9.77 -2.49 20.39
N GLY A 20 -10.13 -2.78 19.14
CA GLY A 20 -11.51 -2.62 18.65
C GLY A 20 -12.52 -3.44 19.45
N PHE A 21 -12.17 -4.68 19.78
CA PHE A 21 -12.98 -5.56 20.63
C PHE A 21 -13.13 -5.01 22.05
N VAL A 22 -12.02 -4.67 22.72
CA VAL A 22 -12.03 -4.20 24.11
C VAL A 22 -12.76 -2.86 24.27
N TRP A 23 -12.60 -1.95 23.30
CA TRP A 23 -13.28 -0.65 23.32
C TRP A 23 -14.70 -0.68 22.77
N ASN A 24 -15.14 -1.82 22.22
CA ASN A 24 -16.45 -1.96 21.57
C ASN A 24 -16.67 -0.89 20.48
N VAL A 25 -15.66 -0.68 19.63
CA VAL A 25 -15.72 0.28 18.52
C VAL A 25 -15.61 -0.44 17.18
N PRO A 26 -16.26 0.07 16.11
CA PRO A 26 -16.06 -0.45 14.77
C PRO A 26 -14.59 -0.40 14.36
N LEU A 27 -14.12 -1.47 13.71
CA LEU A 27 -12.78 -1.54 13.16
C LEU A 27 -12.86 -1.72 11.64
N HIS A 28 -12.32 -0.74 10.92
CA HIS A 28 -12.34 -0.70 9.46
C HIS A 28 -10.96 -0.95 8.88
N GLY A 29 -10.91 -1.74 7.80
CA GLY A 29 -9.70 -1.97 7.03
C GLY A 29 -9.48 -0.90 5.97
N VAL A 30 -8.25 -0.41 5.89
CA VAL A 30 -7.75 0.47 4.82
C VAL A 30 -6.52 -0.15 4.16
N MET A 31 -6.42 -0.08 2.83
CA MET A 31 -5.23 -0.54 2.10
C MET A 31 -4.10 0.49 2.27
N SER A 32 -2.87 0.03 2.49
CA SER A 32 -1.73 0.91 2.77
C SER A 32 -1.44 1.88 1.61
N LEU A 33 -1.59 1.41 0.36
CA LEU A 33 -1.35 2.25 -0.83
C LEU A 33 -2.36 3.40 -0.96
N ASP A 34 -3.55 3.29 -0.37
CA ASP A 34 -4.57 4.36 -0.42
C ASP A 34 -4.08 5.64 0.28
N ALA A 35 -3.22 5.51 1.30
CA ALA A 35 -2.63 6.65 2.00
C ALA A 35 -1.77 7.50 1.06
N LEU A 36 -0.88 6.85 0.31
CA LEU A 36 0.00 7.51 -0.65
C LEU A 36 -0.79 8.07 -1.84
N ALA A 37 -1.83 7.36 -2.29
CA ALA A 37 -2.73 7.87 -3.32
C ALA A 37 -3.42 9.16 -2.86
N LEU A 38 -3.93 9.19 -1.63
CA LEU A 38 -4.57 10.36 -1.06
C LEU A 38 -3.61 11.53 -0.93
N ASP A 39 -2.40 11.29 -0.42
CA ASP A 39 -1.40 12.36 -0.27
C ASP A 39 -0.97 12.93 -1.63
N ALA A 40 -0.89 12.09 -2.67
CA ALA A 40 -0.64 12.56 -4.04
C ALA A 40 -1.76 13.44 -4.59
N ALA A 41 -3.03 13.06 -4.37
CA ALA A 41 -4.16 13.87 -4.77
C ALA A 41 -4.22 15.19 -4.00
N ALA A 42 -3.97 15.16 -2.68
CA ALA A 42 -3.96 16.35 -1.84
C ALA A 42 -2.82 17.32 -2.19
N GLY A 43 -1.68 16.79 -2.64
CA GLY A 43 -0.55 17.59 -3.13
C GLY A 43 -0.68 18.07 -4.57
N GLU A 44 -1.77 17.69 -5.27
CA GLU A 44 -2.03 18.03 -6.68
C GLU A 44 -0.84 17.73 -7.61
N VAL A 45 -0.10 16.66 -7.32
CA VAL A 45 1.19 16.41 -8.01
C VAL A 45 1.03 15.89 -9.44
N LEU A 46 -0.18 15.50 -9.84
CA LEU A 46 -0.52 15.10 -11.20
C LEU A 46 -1.86 15.73 -11.62
N PRO A 47 -2.09 15.93 -12.93
CA PRO A 47 -3.34 16.51 -13.42
C PRO A 47 -4.59 15.70 -13.05
N ALA A 48 -5.72 16.38 -12.91
CA ALA A 48 -7.03 15.75 -12.69
C ALA A 48 -7.32 14.66 -13.74
N GLY A 49 -7.90 13.54 -13.30
CA GLY A 49 -8.21 12.39 -14.16
C GLY A 49 -7.00 11.60 -14.67
N ARG A 50 -5.76 12.02 -14.38
CA ARG A 50 -4.54 11.30 -14.77
C ARG A 50 -4.46 9.96 -14.04
N ARG A 51 -4.16 8.90 -14.79
CA ARG A 51 -3.85 7.59 -14.21
C ARG A 51 -2.40 7.55 -13.73
N PHE A 52 -2.17 6.93 -12.59
CA PHE A 52 -0.86 6.83 -11.95
C PHE A 52 -0.75 5.53 -11.16
N LEU A 53 0.49 5.14 -10.87
CA LEU A 53 0.79 4.00 -10.01
C LEU A 53 1.14 4.52 -8.61
N VAL A 54 0.72 3.78 -7.59
CA VAL A 54 1.28 3.91 -6.24
C VAL A 54 2.09 2.66 -5.94
N GLY A 55 3.33 2.82 -5.50
CA GLY A 55 4.27 1.73 -5.28
C GLY A 55 5.10 1.85 -4.01
N THR A 56 5.19 0.76 -3.24
CA THR A 56 6.13 0.63 -2.10
C THR A 56 6.99 -0.62 -2.22
N ASP A 57 8.05 -0.70 -1.42
CA ASP A 57 9.04 -1.78 -1.44
C ASP A 57 8.41 -3.14 -1.06
N ALA A 58 8.46 -4.11 -1.97
CA ALA A 58 8.11 -5.51 -1.69
C ALA A 58 9.35 -6.39 -1.45
N ARG A 59 10.55 -5.79 -1.38
CA ARG A 59 11.88 -6.43 -1.31
C ARG A 59 12.22 -7.20 -2.59
N ARG A 60 13.49 -7.61 -2.73
CA ARG A 60 13.98 -8.48 -3.82
C ARG A 60 13.73 -7.96 -5.25
N GLY A 61 13.72 -6.64 -5.43
CA GLY A 61 13.46 -6.04 -6.75
C GLY A 61 11.98 -5.91 -7.11
N GLU A 62 11.08 -6.25 -6.17
CA GLU A 62 9.64 -6.19 -6.36
C GLU A 62 9.02 -4.95 -5.72
N VAL A 63 7.86 -4.57 -6.25
CA VAL A 63 7.04 -3.45 -5.80
C VAL A 63 5.66 -3.98 -5.46
N TYR A 64 5.14 -3.57 -4.30
CA TYR A 64 3.70 -3.64 -4.03
C TYR A 64 3.05 -2.43 -4.66
N TRP A 65 2.14 -2.64 -5.60
CA TRP A 65 1.58 -1.54 -6.39
C TRP A 65 0.09 -1.65 -6.65
N ALA A 66 -0.52 -0.51 -6.98
CA ALA A 66 -1.90 -0.41 -7.46
C ALA A 66 -2.00 0.76 -8.44
N GLU A 67 -2.94 0.67 -9.38
CA GLU A 67 -3.24 1.74 -10.33
C GLU A 67 -4.40 2.59 -9.81
N TYR A 68 -4.22 3.90 -9.84
CA TYR A 68 -5.23 4.87 -9.42
C TYR A 68 -5.50 5.89 -10.52
N ARG A 69 -6.62 6.59 -10.38
CA ARG A 69 -6.92 7.81 -11.12
C ARG A 69 -6.99 9.00 -10.17
N MET A 70 -6.34 10.10 -10.54
CA MET A 70 -6.51 11.37 -9.84
C MET A 70 -7.97 11.80 -9.88
N PRO A 71 -8.50 12.35 -8.77
CA PRO A 71 -9.88 12.83 -8.77
C PRO A 71 -10.07 13.91 -9.85
N ALA A 72 -11.28 13.96 -10.38
CA ALA A 72 -11.75 15.00 -11.28
C ALA A 72 -12.96 15.72 -10.64
N ASP A 73 -13.30 16.89 -11.16
CA ASP A 73 -14.56 17.59 -10.86
C ASP A 73 -14.84 17.83 -9.36
N GLY A 74 -13.79 18.16 -8.59
CA GLY A 74 -13.90 18.49 -7.16
C GLY A 74 -13.93 17.28 -6.22
N GLY A 75 -13.70 16.06 -6.72
CA GLY A 75 -13.48 14.89 -5.88
C GLY A 75 -12.20 15.00 -5.03
N SER A 76 -12.21 14.43 -3.83
CA SER A 76 -11.05 14.42 -2.92
C SER A 76 -10.36 13.05 -2.81
N LEU A 77 -11.02 11.99 -3.28
CA LEU A 77 -10.49 10.63 -3.22
C LEU A 77 -10.01 10.18 -4.61
N PRO A 78 -8.77 9.69 -4.73
CA PRO A 78 -8.36 8.92 -5.90
C PRO A 78 -9.26 7.70 -6.10
N GLU A 79 -9.49 7.34 -7.36
CA GLU A 79 -10.21 6.12 -7.71
C GLU A 79 -9.21 4.97 -7.88
N LEU A 80 -9.37 3.87 -7.12
CA LEU A 80 -8.62 2.65 -7.34
C LEU A 80 -9.12 1.96 -8.62
N LEU A 81 -8.25 1.82 -9.62
CA LEU A 81 -8.58 1.21 -10.91
C LEU A 81 -8.18 -0.26 -10.98
N ASP A 82 -7.03 -0.62 -10.39
CA ASP A 82 -6.50 -1.98 -10.40
C ASP A 82 -5.59 -2.25 -9.21
N GLY A 83 -5.54 -3.51 -8.77
CA GLY A 83 -4.69 -3.98 -7.68
C GLY A 83 -5.38 -4.12 -6.31
N PRO A 84 -4.59 -4.35 -5.23
CA PRO A 84 -3.14 -4.30 -5.22
C PRO A 84 -2.48 -5.55 -5.80
N HIS A 85 -1.27 -5.37 -6.34
CA HIS A 85 -0.44 -6.39 -6.96
C HIS A 85 0.96 -6.42 -6.35
N VAL A 86 1.71 -7.48 -6.65
CA VAL A 86 3.16 -7.56 -6.42
C VAL A 86 3.84 -8.00 -7.71
N GLY A 87 4.96 -7.39 -8.05
CA GLY A 87 5.75 -7.77 -9.22
C GLY A 87 7.05 -7.00 -9.31
N ALA A 88 7.94 -7.42 -10.22
CA ALA A 88 9.20 -6.74 -10.46
C ALA A 88 8.99 -5.28 -10.90
N ALA A 89 9.86 -4.37 -10.45
CA ALA A 89 9.77 -2.95 -10.82
C ALA A 89 9.78 -2.73 -12.35
N ALA A 90 10.55 -3.54 -13.08
CA ALA A 90 10.64 -3.51 -14.54
C ALA A 90 9.41 -4.06 -15.27
N ALA A 91 8.48 -4.70 -14.55
CA ALA A 91 7.24 -5.24 -15.12
C ALA A 91 6.02 -4.37 -14.80
N LEU A 92 6.22 -3.19 -14.22
CA LEU A 92 5.14 -2.26 -13.92
C LEU A 92 4.55 -1.67 -15.21
N PRO A 93 3.25 -1.33 -15.22
CA PRO A 93 2.63 -0.73 -16.40
C PRO A 93 3.30 0.59 -16.82
N GLU A 94 3.79 0.63 -18.06
CA GLU A 94 4.47 1.82 -18.61
C GLU A 94 3.51 3.02 -18.82
N GLY A 95 4.10 4.20 -19.05
CA GLY A 95 3.39 5.43 -19.40
C GLY A 95 2.59 6.08 -18.26
N ARG A 96 2.83 5.63 -17.03
CA ARG A 96 2.15 6.09 -15.81
C ARG A 96 3.18 6.56 -14.78
N PRO A 97 3.05 7.80 -14.26
CA PRO A 97 3.88 8.25 -13.16
C PRO A 97 3.68 7.36 -11.94
N LEU A 98 4.76 7.11 -11.19
CA LEU A 98 4.76 6.29 -9.99
C LEU A 98 5.00 7.14 -8.73
N VAL A 99 4.08 7.03 -7.78
CA VAL A 99 4.12 7.69 -6.48
C VAL A 99 4.51 6.69 -5.39
N GLY A 100 5.38 7.10 -4.48
CA GLY A 100 5.77 6.34 -3.29
C GLY A 100 7.21 5.83 -3.32
N ARG A 101 7.64 5.18 -2.25
CA ARG A 101 9.02 4.69 -2.02
C ARG A 101 9.64 3.96 -3.23
N ALA A 102 8.86 3.25 -4.03
CA ALA A 102 9.39 2.57 -5.21
C ALA A 102 9.98 3.54 -6.27
N ALA A 103 9.54 4.80 -6.33
CA ALA A 103 10.14 5.83 -7.18
C ALA A 103 11.59 6.11 -6.81
N GLY A 104 11.93 6.11 -5.51
CA GLY A 104 13.30 6.31 -5.05
C GLY A 104 14.17 5.05 -5.09
N LEU A 105 13.56 3.86 -5.02
CA LEU A 105 14.29 2.60 -5.07
C LEU A 105 14.68 2.17 -6.49
N TYR A 106 13.89 2.58 -7.49
CA TYR A 106 14.07 2.17 -8.88
C TYR A 106 14.07 3.35 -9.86
N PRO A 107 14.85 4.43 -9.62
CA PRO A 107 14.76 5.67 -10.39
C PRO A 107 15.08 5.50 -11.88
N ASP A 108 15.88 4.50 -12.25
CA ASP A 108 16.25 4.20 -13.64
C ASP A 108 15.26 3.25 -14.35
N VAL A 109 14.23 2.77 -13.64
CA VAL A 109 13.31 1.73 -14.13
C VAL A 109 11.87 2.24 -14.21
N VAL A 110 11.48 3.15 -13.31
CA VAL A 110 10.10 3.66 -13.22
C VAL A 110 10.06 5.16 -13.46
N ASP A 111 8.94 5.65 -14.01
CA ASP A 111 8.65 7.08 -14.12
C ASP A 111 8.25 7.66 -12.76
N GLY A 112 9.23 7.80 -11.86
CA GLY A 112 8.99 8.17 -10.46
C GLY A 112 8.68 9.65 -10.27
N VAL A 113 7.66 9.97 -9.46
CA VAL A 113 7.39 11.34 -9.00
C VAL A 113 8.38 11.70 -7.88
N PRO A 114 9.36 12.61 -8.10
CA PRO A 114 10.48 12.80 -7.17
C PRO A 114 10.07 13.23 -5.77
N ALA A 115 8.99 14.02 -5.66
CA ALA A 115 8.44 14.48 -4.38
C ALA A 115 7.99 13.34 -3.43
N PHE A 116 7.78 12.13 -3.97
CA PHE A 116 7.34 10.96 -3.22
C PHE A 116 8.38 9.83 -3.15
N ALA A 117 9.60 10.06 -3.63
CA ALA A 117 10.64 9.03 -3.72
C ALA A 117 11.03 8.41 -2.37
N SER A 118 10.79 9.11 -1.26
CA SER A 118 11.03 8.65 0.12
C SER A 118 9.76 8.36 0.92
N SER A 119 8.58 8.48 0.30
CA SER A 119 7.29 8.41 0.99
C SER A 119 6.84 6.98 1.25
N ASP A 120 6.47 6.71 2.50
CA ASP A 120 5.77 5.49 2.91
C ASP A 120 4.34 5.78 3.32
N PRO A 121 3.46 4.76 3.37
CA PRO A 121 2.12 4.90 3.94
C PRO A 121 2.14 5.47 5.37
N ASP A 122 1.46 6.59 5.57
CA ASP A 122 1.31 7.25 6.86
C ASP A 122 -0.01 6.87 7.56
N ALA A 123 0.02 6.77 8.90
CA ALA A 123 -1.14 6.39 9.70
C ALA A 123 -2.24 7.47 9.70
N ALA A 124 -1.88 8.76 9.71
CA ALA A 124 -2.85 9.83 9.66
C ALA A 124 -3.53 9.89 8.28
N ALA A 125 -2.77 9.66 7.20
CA ALA A 125 -3.31 9.51 5.86
C ALA A 125 -4.31 8.34 5.76
N LEU A 126 -4.01 7.17 6.33
CA LEU A 126 -4.97 6.05 6.40
C LEU A 126 -6.26 6.42 7.14
N GLY A 127 -6.15 7.14 8.25
CA GLY A 127 -7.31 7.65 8.99
C GLY A 127 -8.14 8.63 8.15
N ARG A 128 -7.49 9.51 7.38
CA ARG A 128 -8.17 10.43 6.45
C ARG A 128 -8.88 9.68 5.33
N VAL A 129 -8.25 8.66 4.73
CA VAL A 129 -8.88 7.78 3.72
C VAL A 129 -10.16 7.17 4.31
N ALA A 130 -10.07 6.52 5.48
CA ALA A 130 -11.24 5.91 6.13
C ALA A 130 -12.36 6.93 6.34
N ARG A 131 -12.03 8.10 6.89
CA ARG A 131 -12.99 9.17 7.15
C ARG A 131 -13.68 9.64 5.87
N LEU A 132 -12.92 9.87 4.80
CA LEU A 132 -13.46 10.34 3.53
C LEU A 132 -14.37 9.29 2.86
N HIS A 133 -14.00 8.00 2.93
CA HIS A 133 -14.85 6.92 2.44
C HIS A 133 -16.17 6.84 3.22
N LEU A 134 -16.13 6.90 4.55
CA LEU A 134 -17.32 6.88 5.39
C LEU A 134 -18.24 8.08 5.12
N LEU A 135 -17.69 9.29 4.99
CA LEU A 135 -18.47 10.49 4.65
C LEU A 135 -19.09 10.42 3.25
N ALA A 136 -18.43 9.72 2.33
CA ALA A 136 -18.95 9.45 0.99
C ALA A 136 -19.94 8.26 0.95
N GLY A 137 -20.29 7.67 2.10
CA GLY A 137 -21.19 6.50 2.18
C GLY A 137 -20.59 5.24 1.57
N LYS A 138 -19.28 5.18 1.36
CA LYS A 138 -18.58 4.00 0.81
C LYS A 138 -18.29 3.02 1.93
N GLU A 139 -18.49 1.73 1.64
CA GLU A 139 -18.04 0.67 2.52
C GLU A 139 -16.50 0.62 2.56
N LEU A 140 -15.97 0.34 3.75
CA LEU A 140 -14.55 0.07 3.96
C LEU A 140 -14.30 -1.43 3.99
N ARG A 141 -13.06 -1.82 3.70
CA ARG A 141 -12.66 -3.23 3.72
C ARG A 141 -12.81 -3.80 5.12
N ASP A 142 -12.95 -5.12 5.19
CA ASP A 142 -12.83 -5.83 6.44
C ASP A 142 -11.37 -5.81 6.95
N THR A 143 -11.12 -6.51 8.05
CA THR A 143 -9.76 -6.60 8.61
C THR A 143 -8.99 -7.81 8.09
N SER A 144 -9.35 -8.39 6.95
CA SER A 144 -8.62 -9.49 6.33
C SER A 144 -7.34 -9.00 5.63
N PRO A 145 -6.16 -9.53 5.98
CA PRO A 145 -4.89 -9.06 5.45
C PRO A 145 -4.75 -9.28 3.93
N LEU A 146 -4.16 -8.29 3.25
CA LEU A 146 -3.78 -8.38 1.84
C LEU A 146 -2.38 -9.01 1.74
N TYR A 147 -2.31 -10.33 1.85
CA TYR A 147 -1.09 -11.10 1.65
C TYR A 147 -0.88 -11.37 0.16
N LEU A 148 -0.04 -10.55 -0.48
CA LEU A 148 0.29 -10.72 -1.90
C LEU A 148 1.51 -11.60 -2.13
N ARG A 149 2.30 -11.85 -1.08
CA ARG A 149 3.43 -12.78 -1.09
C ARG A 149 3.20 -13.90 -0.11
N GLU A 150 3.65 -15.09 -0.47
CA GLU A 150 3.82 -16.18 0.49
C GLU A 150 4.87 -15.83 1.54
N SER A 151 4.75 -16.41 2.73
CA SER A 151 5.71 -16.18 3.80
C SER A 151 7.09 -16.66 3.38
N ASP A 152 8.08 -15.77 3.42
CA ASP A 152 9.49 -16.10 3.17
C ASP A 152 10.11 -17.01 4.26
N ALA A 153 9.36 -17.35 5.31
CA ALA A 153 9.81 -18.22 6.39
C ALA A 153 9.97 -19.66 5.89
N ARG A 154 11.22 -20.06 5.62
CA ARG A 154 11.59 -21.47 5.40
C ARG A 154 11.86 -22.14 6.75
N VAL A 155 11.30 -23.33 6.97
CA VAL A 155 11.66 -24.18 8.11
C VAL A 155 13.16 -24.46 8.04
N PRO A 156 13.96 -24.18 9.08
CA PRO A 156 15.38 -24.51 9.09
C PRO A 156 15.57 -26.00 8.81
N GLY A 157 16.37 -26.35 7.80
CA GLY A 157 16.69 -27.75 7.49
C GLY A 157 17.33 -28.46 8.69
N GLN A 158 17.23 -29.80 8.73
CA GLN A 158 17.83 -30.61 9.79
C GLN A 158 19.30 -30.21 10.02
N ARG A 159 19.64 -29.89 11.28
CA ARG A 159 21.03 -29.65 11.71
C ARG A 159 21.90 -30.82 11.23
N LYS A 160 22.94 -30.53 10.44
CA LYS A 160 23.99 -31.52 10.15
C LYS A 160 24.56 -32.02 11.47
N ARG A 161 24.47 -33.34 11.70
CA ARG A 161 25.10 -33.98 12.86
C ARG A 161 26.61 -33.85 12.70
N ALA A 162 27.27 -33.29 13.70
CA ALA A 162 28.72 -33.37 13.80
C ALA A 162 29.09 -34.83 14.04
N THR A 163 29.84 -35.43 13.12
CA THR A 163 30.54 -36.70 13.35
C THR A 163 31.71 -36.43 14.30
N ALA A 164 31.82 -37.26 15.33
CA ALA A 164 32.90 -37.27 16.31
C ALA A 164 34.23 -37.72 15.70
#